data_AF-A0A7J8PBC3-F1
#
_entry.id   AF-A0A7J8PBC3-F1
#
_cell.length_a   1.000
_cell.length_b   1.000
_cell.length_c   1.000
_cell.angle_alpha   90.00
_cell.angle_beta   90.00
_cell.angle_gamma   90.00
#
_symmetry.space_group_name_H-M   'P 1'
#
loop_
_entity.id
_entity.type
_entity.pdbx_description
1 polymer ?
#
loop_
_entity_poly.entity_id
_entity_poly.type
_entity_poly.pdbx_seq_one_letter_code
_entity_poly.pdbx_strand_id
1 'polypeptide(L)' 'QGRPHLVYDNICTFPPTIDLSHNKFTGPIWPSFGNLKNLHVLNLEENNLSGSIPDSISGMTSLEVLDLSCNNLR' A
#
# COMPACT_ATOMS: atom_id res chain seq x y z
N GLN A 1 7.20 17.45 -1.30
CA GLN A 1 8.49 16.82 -1.66
C GLN A 1 8.16 15.62 -2.53
N GLY A 2 8.87 15.44 -3.65
CA GLY A 2 8.40 14.73 -4.84
C GLY A 2 8.01 13.28 -4.58
N ARG A 3 6.82 12.89 -5.06
CA ARG A 3 6.46 11.47 -5.23
C ARG A 3 7.56 10.79 -6.05
N PRO A 4 7.96 9.55 -5.75
CA PRO A 4 8.85 8.81 -6.62
C PRO A 4 8.22 8.80 -8.02
N HIS A 5 8.92 9.42 -8.98
CA HIS A 5 8.51 9.38 -10.38
C HIS A 5 8.84 7.98 -10.88
N LEU A 6 7.85 7.11 -10.79
CA LEU A 6 7.89 5.80 -11.42
C LEU A 6 7.90 6.05 -12.94
N VAL A 7 9.03 5.78 -13.58
CA VAL A 7 9.23 5.95 -15.02
C VAL A 7 8.67 4.70 -15.70
N TYR A 8 7.54 4.85 -16.40
CA TYR A 8 6.89 3.76 -17.12
C TYR A 8 7.09 3.95 -18.62
N ASP A 9 8.08 3.26 -19.18
CA ASP A 9 8.50 3.43 -20.57
C ASP A 9 7.51 2.79 -21.58
N ASN A 10 6.55 1.98 -21.10
CA ASN A 10 5.60 1.23 -21.92
C ASN A 10 4.41 0.69 -21.10
N ILE A 11 3.25 0.50 -21.74
CA ILE A 11 1.99 0.07 -21.07
C ILE A 11 2.14 -1.29 -20.36
N CYS A 12 3.04 -2.16 -20.81
CA CYS A 12 3.27 -3.47 -20.17
C CYS A 12 4.18 -3.42 -18.92
N THR A 13 4.72 -2.25 -18.56
CA THR A 13 5.60 -2.09 -17.40
C THR A 13 4.92 -1.42 -16.21
N PHE A 14 3.58 -1.35 -16.19
CA PHE A 14 2.88 -0.83 -15.03
C PHE A 14 3.10 -1.76 -13.82
N PRO A 15 3.50 -1.22 -12.68
CA PRO A 15 3.76 -1.98 -11.48
C PRO A 15 2.47 -2.65 -10.99
N PRO A 16 2.55 -3.90 -10.50
CA PRO A 16 1.47 -4.51 -9.75
C PRO A 16 1.03 -3.59 -8.61
N THR A 17 -0.23 -3.16 -8.70
CA THR A 17 -0.82 -2.12 -7.84
C THR A 17 -2.12 -2.63 -7.24
N ILE A 18 -2.31 -2.38 -5.95
CA ILE A 18 -3.60 -2.49 -5.26
C ILE A 18 -3.95 -1.11 -4.77
N ASP A 19 -5.01 -0.54 -5.33
CA ASP A 19 -5.60 0.70 -4.88
C ASP A 19 -6.96 0.42 -4.22
N LEU A 20 -7.01 0.68 -2.92
CA LEU A 20 -8.19 0.56 -2.06
C LEU A 20 -8.47 1.89 -1.36
N SER A 21 -7.94 3.00 -1.88
CA SER A 21 -8.14 4.34 -1.32
C SER A 21 -9.60 4.80 -1.40
N HIS A 22 -9.95 5.82 -0.63
CA HIS A 22 -11.29 6.43 -0.60
C HIS A 22 -12.42 5.42 -0.31
N ASN A 23 -12.19 4.55 0.66
CA ASN A 23 -13.17 3.57 1.10
C ASN A 23 -13.52 3.77 2.58
N LYS A 24 -14.38 2.90 3.11
CA LYS A 24 -14.78 2.91 4.52
C LYS A 24 -14.25 1.70 5.27
N PHE A 25 -13.10 1.16 4.87
CA PHE A 25 -12.52 -0.01 5.54
C PHE A 25 -12.15 0.34 6.97
N THR A 26 -12.46 -0.55 7.91
CA THR A 26 -12.26 -0.37 9.35
C THR A 26 -11.42 -1.52 9.91
N GLY A 27 -10.87 -1.33 11.11
CA GLY A 27 -10.05 -2.36 11.77
C GLY A 27 -8.59 -2.31 11.31
N PRO A 28 -7.77 -3.31 11.67
CA PRO A 28 -6.35 -3.29 11.35
C PRO A 28 -6.06 -3.59 9.89
N ILE A 29 -4.87 -3.16 9.44
CA ILE A 29 -4.30 -3.65 8.17
C ILE A 29 -4.13 -5.17 8.28
N TRP A 30 -4.58 -5.92 7.28
CA TRP A 30 -4.48 -7.38 7.30
C TRP A 30 -3.02 -7.84 7.15
N PRO A 31 -2.51 -8.69 8.07
CA PRO A 31 -1.14 -9.20 7.98
C PRO A 31 -0.85 -9.97 6.69
N SER A 32 -1.88 -10.48 6.01
CA SER A 32 -1.78 -11.20 4.74
C SER A 32 -1.25 -10.36 3.58
N PHE A 33 -1.31 -9.01 3.65
CA PHE A 33 -0.64 -8.16 2.67
C PHE A 33 0.86 -8.41 2.60
N GLY A 34 1.48 -8.84 3.71
CA GLY A 34 2.89 -9.24 3.74
C GLY A 34 3.28 -10.38 2.79
N ASN A 35 2.30 -11.13 2.27
CA ASN A 35 2.53 -12.20 1.29
C ASN A 35 2.63 -11.70 -0.15
N LEU A 36 2.26 -10.44 -0.42
CA LEU A 36 2.25 -9.87 -1.76
C LEU A 36 3.66 -9.40 -2.16
N LYS A 37 4.58 -10.35 -2.32
CA LYS A 37 6.01 -10.08 -2.54
C LYS A 37 6.31 -9.29 -3.81
N ASN A 38 5.45 -9.41 -4.83
CA ASN A 38 5.60 -8.75 -6.14
C ASN A 38 4.81 -7.43 -6.24
N LEU A 39 4.09 -7.03 -5.19
CA LEU A 39 3.32 -5.79 -5.22
C LEU A 39 4.26 -4.60 -5.06
N HIS A 40 4.11 -3.61 -5.92
CA HIS A 40 4.94 -2.40 -5.93
C HIS A 40 4.21 -1.20 -5.33
N VAL A 41 2.87 -1.15 -5.48
CA VAL A 41 2.05 -0.07 -4.92
C VAL A 41 0.90 -0.67 -4.11
N LEU A 42 0.81 -0.27 -2.84
CA LEU A 42 -0.33 -0.49 -1.96
C LEU A 42 -0.86 0.86 -1.49
N ASN A 43 -2.02 1.26 -2.00
CA ASN A 43 -2.71 2.47 -1.60
C ASN A 43 -3.93 2.14 -0.73
N LEU A 44 -3.87 2.47 0.55
CA LEU A 44 -4.97 2.34 1.52
C LEU A 44 -5.44 3.70 2.05
N GLU A 45 -5.06 4.79 1.36
CA GLU A 45 -5.34 6.16 1.76
C GLU A 45 -6.84 6.43 1.94
N GLU A 46 -7.19 7.39 2.80
CA GLU A 46 -8.56 7.82 3.05
C GLU A 46 -9.52 6.66 3.37
N ASN A 47 -9.24 5.99 4.48
CA ASN A 47 -10.05 4.90 5.05
C ASN A 47 -10.19 5.09 6.57
N ASN A 48 -10.90 4.17 7.23
CA ASN A 48 -11.08 4.17 8.68
C ASN A 48 -10.24 3.08 9.38
N LEU A 49 -9.12 2.66 8.79
CA LEU A 49 -8.26 1.62 9.36
C LEU A 49 -7.63 2.10 10.67
N SER A 50 -7.41 1.19 11.61
CA SER A 50 -6.99 1.51 12.99
C SER A 50 -6.11 0.41 13.56
N GLY A 51 -5.25 0.76 14.53
CA GLY A 51 -4.27 -0.18 15.10
C GLY A 51 -2.87 0.08 14.55
N SER A 52 -1.96 -0.87 14.75
CA SER A 52 -0.56 -0.75 14.29
C SER A 52 -0.39 -1.29 12.86
N ILE A 53 0.66 -0.84 12.19
CA ILE A 53 1.13 -1.44 10.94
C ILE A 53 1.67 -2.85 11.26
N PRO A 54 1.20 -3.93 10.62
CA PRO A 54 1.71 -5.27 10.86
C PRO A 54 3.17 -5.42 10.44
N ASP A 55 3.98 -6.08 11.27
CA ASP A 55 5.39 -6.37 10.93
C ASP A 55 5.55 -7.14 9.61
N SER A 56 4.52 -7.89 9.19
CA SER A 56 4.51 -8.63 7.93
C SER A 56 4.62 -7.73 6.70
N ILE A 57 4.30 -6.44 6.80
CA ILE A 57 4.51 -5.45 5.73
C ILE A 57 6.00 -5.38 5.35
N SER A 58 6.92 -5.59 6.31
CA SER A 58 8.37 -5.68 6.01
C SER A 58 8.72 -6.82 5.05
N GLY A 59 7.82 -7.79 4.91
CA GLY A 59 7.94 -8.88 3.95
C GLY A 59 7.64 -8.47 2.51
N MET A 60 7.03 -7.31 2.23
CA MET A 60 6.66 -6.90 0.87
C MET A 60 7.89 -6.36 0.12
N THR A 61 8.76 -7.26 -0.33
CA THR A 61 10.10 -6.94 -0.82
C THR A 61 10.16 -6.08 -2.08
N SER A 62 9.12 -6.06 -2.91
CA SER A 62 9.03 -5.21 -4.11
C SER A 62 8.24 -3.92 -3.87
N LEU A 63 7.78 -3.65 -2.65
CA LEU A 63 6.93 -2.49 -2.37
C LEU A 63 7.74 -1.19 -2.45
N GLU A 64 7.32 -0.31 -3.35
CA GLU A 64 7.94 1.00 -3.58
C GLU A 64 7.08 2.12 -3.01
N VAL A 65 5.76 1.95 -3.04
CA VAL A 65 4.79 2.92 -2.53
C VAL A 65 3.82 2.25 -1.58
N LEU A 66 3.82 2.73 -0.33
CA LEU A 66 2.85 2.39 0.69
C LEU A 66 2.18 3.68 1.16
N ASP A 67 0.93 3.91 0.76
CA ASP A 67 0.16 5.05 1.23
C ASP A 67 -0.88 4.59 2.26
N LEU A 68 -0.68 5.03 3.50
CA LEU A 68 -1.54 4.75 4.66
C LEU A 68 -2.12 6.05 5.24
N SER A 69 -1.97 7.17 4.52
CA SER A 69 -2.40 8.46 5.01
C SER A 69 -3.93 8.52 5.16
N CYS A 70 -4.42 9.49 5.93
CA CYS A 70 -5.85 9.66 6.18
C CYS A 70 -6.55 8.39 6.74
N ASN A 71 -5.89 7.70 7.68
CA ASN A 71 -6.43 6.59 8.47
C ASN A 71 -6.26 6.86 9.99
N ASN A 72 -6.78 5.99 10.84
CA ASN A 72 -6.70 6.05 12.31
C ASN A 72 -5.58 5.13 12.88
N LEU A 73 -4.49 4.95 12.15
CA LEU A 73 -3.36 4.07 12.51
C LEU A 73 -2.45 4.72 13.57
N ARG A 74 -1.80 3.88 14.39
CA ARG A 74 -0.91 4.29 15.48
C ARG A 74 0.52 3.82 15.27
#